data_AF-A0A1M8A636-F1
#
_entry.id   AF-A0A1M8A636-F1
#
_cell.length_a   1.000
_cell.length_b   1.000
_cell.length_c   1.000
_cell.angle_alpha   90.00
_cell.angle_beta   90.00
_cell.angle_gamma   90.00
#
_symmetry.space_group_name_H-M   'P 1'
#
loop_
_entity.id
_entity.type
_entity.pdbx_description
1 polymer ?
#
loop_
_entity_poly.entity_id
_entity_poly.type
_entity_poly.pdbx_seq_one_letter_code
_entity_poly.pdbx_strand_id
1 'polypeptide(L)'
;MSTLADIKVFCGSSHPELAQLICRRLGVPLGQSSVSKNDAGELQVRMHESVREHDVYIINTSCVSYDQKGHPVSPNTSLMELLIMINACKTASARRVTAVIPHFFYARQDKKDKSRAPISARLIANMLETAGCDHVITMDLHASQIQGFFNVPVDNLYSEPAALQYVREMLDIDRIVIVSPDAGGAKRATAIADQLGVDFALFHKERKKANEVSRMVLVGDARGKIAVLVDDMADTCGTLDLAAQRLKECGADRVLAIVTHGILSAPALERISKSSLETLVVTNTLPQTANKTKCRKIEEIDISHLLAETIRRSHYGESVSVLFSQIPYDTIQPYRHGADTPSASPPRSTTSSPVAAGLAAATAPVMSADKEATQHAVIAPSPLRRETLRHE
;
A
#
# COMPACT_ATOMS: atom_id res chain seq x y z
N MET A 1 -26.92 -9.93 11.82
CA MET A 1 -26.29 -9.12 10.76
C MET A 1 -25.51 -8.03 11.46
N SER A 2 -24.19 -7.93 11.27
CA SER A 2 -23.44 -6.82 11.88
C SER A 2 -23.86 -5.51 11.20
N THR A 3 -23.91 -4.44 11.97
CA THR A 3 -24.26 -3.11 11.46
C THR A 3 -23.02 -2.21 11.51
N LEU A 4 -23.01 -1.11 10.73
CA LEU A 4 -21.93 -0.11 10.82
C LEU A 4 -21.74 0.42 12.26
N ALA A 5 -22.78 0.35 13.10
CA ALA A 5 -22.70 0.73 14.52
C ALA A 5 -21.79 -0.19 15.35
N ASP A 6 -21.42 -1.37 14.84
CA ASP A 6 -20.52 -2.30 15.51
C ASP A 6 -19.03 -1.98 15.24
N ILE A 7 -18.74 -1.08 14.28
CA ILE A 7 -17.38 -0.66 13.95
C ILE A 7 -16.93 0.43 14.93
N LYS A 8 -15.76 0.25 15.55
CA LYS A 8 -15.06 1.33 16.24
C LYS A 8 -13.69 1.56 15.65
N VAL A 9 -13.42 2.79 15.24
CA VAL A 9 -12.13 3.20 14.71
C VAL A 9 -11.44 4.06 15.75
N PHE A 10 -10.23 3.68 16.16
CA PHE A 10 -9.36 4.48 17.02
C PHE A 10 -8.09 4.85 16.27
N CYS A 11 -7.41 5.88 16.74
CA CYS A 11 -6.15 6.33 16.17
C CYS A 11 -5.12 6.52 17.29
N GLY A 12 -3.88 6.09 17.03
CA GLY A 12 -2.75 6.52 17.83
C GLY A 12 -2.33 7.96 17.49
N SER A 13 -1.17 8.38 17.97
CA SER A 13 -0.64 9.73 17.79
C SER A 13 0.04 9.97 16.43
N SER A 14 0.26 8.91 15.64
CA SER A 14 1.08 8.99 14.42
C SER A 14 0.40 9.71 13.26
N HIS A 15 -0.90 9.49 13.02
CA HIS A 15 -1.60 10.03 11.84
C HIS A 15 -3.10 10.27 12.05
N PRO A 16 -3.48 11.21 12.94
CA PRO A 16 -4.88 11.53 13.21
C PRO A 16 -5.63 12.08 11.99
N GLU A 17 -4.94 12.75 11.06
CA GLU A 17 -5.54 13.30 9.84
C GLU A 17 -6.08 12.19 8.93
N LEU A 18 -5.29 11.14 8.69
CA LEU A 18 -5.72 9.98 7.89
C LEU A 18 -6.86 9.23 8.58
N ALA A 19 -6.79 9.04 9.91
CA ALA A 19 -7.87 8.40 10.64
C ALA A 19 -9.20 9.17 10.52
N GLN A 20 -9.15 10.50 10.59
CA GLN A 20 -10.34 11.34 10.41
C GLN A 20 -10.90 11.26 8.98
N LEU A 21 -10.04 11.17 7.96
CA LEU A 21 -10.46 10.95 6.57
C LEU A 21 -11.17 9.59 6.42
N ILE A 22 -10.61 8.52 6.99
CA ILE A 22 -11.19 7.18 6.96
C ILE A 22 -12.56 7.16 7.66
N CYS A 23 -12.65 7.71 8.87
CA CYS A 23 -13.89 7.82 9.63
C CYS A 23 -15.00 8.57 8.87
N ARG A 24 -14.65 9.71 8.23
CA ARG A 24 -15.59 10.46 7.39
C ARG A 24 -16.15 9.63 6.23
N ARG A 25 -15.33 8.79 5.60
CA ARG A 25 -15.74 7.94 4.48
C ARG A 25 -16.58 6.74 4.94
N LEU A 26 -16.29 6.19 6.12
CA LEU A 26 -17.07 5.12 6.74
C LEU A 26 -18.41 5.62 7.32
N GLY A 27 -18.55 6.93 7.54
CA GLY A 27 -19.73 7.51 8.19
C GLY A 27 -19.79 7.24 9.70
N VAL A 28 -18.64 6.99 10.34
CA VAL A 28 -18.52 6.72 11.78
C VAL A 28 -17.67 7.79 12.46
N PRO A 29 -17.94 8.15 13.73
CA PRO A 29 -17.05 9.02 14.48
C PRO A 29 -15.74 8.31 14.82
N LEU A 30 -14.66 9.09 14.96
CA LEU A 30 -13.43 8.58 15.56
C LEU A 30 -13.66 8.31 17.05
N GLY A 31 -13.26 7.14 17.50
CA GLY A 31 -13.41 6.73 18.88
C GLY A 31 -12.57 7.58 19.84
N GLN A 32 -13.07 7.73 21.06
CA GLN A 32 -12.46 8.50 22.13
C GLN A 32 -11.41 7.66 22.85
N SER A 33 -10.14 7.99 22.61
CA SER A 33 -9.00 7.47 23.35
C SER A 33 -8.03 8.60 23.70
N SER A 34 -7.32 8.47 24.81
CA SER A 34 -6.21 9.35 25.15
C SER A 34 -4.91 8.58 25.21
N VAL A 35 -3.85 9.23 24.73
CA VAL A 35 -2.47 8.76 24.85
C VAL A 35 -1.65 9.90 25.43
N SER A 36 -1.07 9.66 26.60
CA SER A 36 -0.18 10.59 27.27
C SER A 36 1.13 9.91 27.65
N LYS A 37 2.11 10.70 28.09
CA LYS A 37 3.38 10.19 28.64
C LYS A 37 3.52 10.70 30.07
N ASN A 38 3.96 9.83 30.98
CA ASN A 38 4.37 10.26 32.32
C ASN A 38 5.77 10.89 32.29
N ASP A 39 6.22 11.44 33.43
CA ASP A 39 7.53 12.09 33.54
C ASP A 39 8.72 11.13 33.28
N ALA A 40 8.50 9.82 33.41
CA ALA A 40 9.48 8.79 33.07
C ALA A 40 9.49 8.42 31.56
N GLY A 41 8.56 8.97 30.77
CA GLY A 41 8.44 8.72 29.34
C GLY A 41 7.61 7.49 28.95
N GLU A 42 6.98 6.82 29.92
CA GLU A 42 6.09 5.68 29.66
C GLU A 42 4.75 6.14 29.11
N LEU A 43 4.21 5.37 28.17
CA LEU A 43 2.92 5.64 27.55
C LEU A 43 1.77 5.24 28.47
N GLN A 44 0.83 6.15 28.67
CA GLN A 44 -0.46 5.89 29.30
C GLN A 44 -1.55 5.98 28.24
N VAL A 45 -2.18 4.86 27.94
CA VAL A 45 -3.28 4.76 26.99
C VAL A 45 -4.57 4.49 27.75
N ARG A 46 -5.64 5.22 27.42
CA ARG A 46 -6.97 4.97 27.97
C ARG A 46 -8.03 5.02 26.87
N MET A 47 -8.80 3.95 26.77
CA MET A 47 -10.03 3.90 25.96
C MET A 47 -11.16 4.53 26.78
N HIS A 48 -11.80 5.59 26.27
CA HIS A 48 -12.84 6.31 27.01
C HIS A 48 -14.26 5.77 26.78
N GLU A 49 -14.39 4.81 25.87
CA GLU A 49 -15.65 4.18 25.53
C GLU A 49 -15.55 2.65 25.58
N SER A 50 -16.68 1.99 25.81
CA SER A 50 -16.74 0.53 25.78
C SER A 50 -16.46 0.02 24.37
N VAL A 51 -15.56 -0.95 24.25
CA VAL A 51 -15.28 -1.69 23.00
C VAL A 51 -15.82 -3.12 23.04
N ARG A 52 -16.53 -3.50 24.12
CA ARG A 52 -17.04 -4.86 24.33
C ARG A 52 -17.90 -5.30 23.15
N GLU A 53 -17.59 -6.47 22.59
CA GLU A 53 -18.27 -7.07 21.42
C GLU A 53 -18.24 -6.24 20.11
N HIS A 54 -17.46 -5.15 20.05
CA HIS A 54 -17.30 -4.36 18.83
C HIS A 54 -16.16 -4.90 17.94
N ASP A 55 -16.23 -4.60 16.65
CA ASP A 55 -15.16 -4.81 15.69
C ASP A 55 -14.27 -3.57 15.64
N VAL A 56 -13.08 -3.67 16.22
CA VAL A 56 -12.20 -2.53 16.50
C VAL A 56 -11.10 -2.43 15.45
N TYR A 57 -10.90 -1.24 14.90
CA TYR A 57 -9.82 -0.91 13.98
C TYR A 57 -8.94 0.17 14.60
N ILE A 58 -7.64 -0.10 14.74
CA ILE A 58 -6.69 0.84 15.34
C ILE A 58 -5.72 1.30 14.26
N ILE A 59 -5.80 2.59 13.92
CA ILE A 59 -4.97 3.21 12.89
C ILE A 59 -3.72 3.76 13.53
N ASN A 60 -2.56 3.26 13.10
CA ASN A 60 -1.26 3.76 13.54
C ASN A 60 -0.20 3.42 12.49
N THR A 61 0.67 4.36 12.12
CA THR A 61 1.66 4.20 11.05
C THR A 61 3.08 4.37 11.57
N SER A 62 4.05 3.70 10.93
CA SER A 62 5.46 3.82 11.29
C SER A 62 6.06 5.14 10.77
N CYS A 63 5.98 6.19 11.57
CA CYS A 63 6.56 7.49 11.23
C CYS A 63 7.26 8.16 12.42
N VAL A 64 8.10 9.16 12.13
CA VAL A 64 8.48 10.15 13.14
C VAL A 64 7.31 11.10 13.28
N SER A 65 6.56 11.01 14.38
CA SER A 65 5.53 11.98 14.72
C SER A 65 6.14 13.16 15.49
N TYR A 66 5.34 14.18 15.77
CA TYR A 66 5.78 15.33 16.57
C TYR A 66 4.83 15.50 17.75
N ASP A 67 5.38 15.73 18.95
CA ASP A 67 4.57 16.02 20.12
C ASP A 67 3.94 17.42 20.04
N GLN A 68 3.09 17.77 21.01
CA GLN A 68 2.45 19.09 21.08
C GLN A 68 3.44 20.27 21.18
N LYS A 69 4.70 19.99 21.55
CA LYS A 69 5.78 20.97 21.65
C LYS A 69 6.65 21.00 20.39
N GLY A 70 6.33 20.18 19.38
CA GLY A 70 7.05 20.09 18.12
C GLY A 70 8.32 19.23 18.17
N HIS A 71 8.54 18.43 19.22
CA HIS A 71 9.68 17.53 19.29
C HIS A 71 9.44 16.24 18.50
N PRO A 72 10.45 15.73 17.78
CA PRO A 72 10.32 14.48 17.06
C PRO A 72 10.15 13.30 18.03
N VAL A 73 9.18 12.47 17.74
CA VAL A 73 8.86 11.25 18.48
C VAL A 73 9.27 10.06 17.63
N SER A 74 10.04 9.15 18.23
CA SER A 74 10.51 7.94 17.54
C SER A 74 9.34 7.07 17.06
N PRO A 75 9.45 6.41 15.89
CA PRO A 75 8.49 5.39 15.45
C PRO A 75 8.24 4.30 16.50
N ASN A 76 9.21 4.05 17.39
CA ASN A 76 9.07 3.07 18.48
C ASN A 76 8.02 3.48 19.50
N THR A 77 7.79 4.79 19.68
CA THR A 77 6.69 5.27 20.54
C THR A 77 5.36 4.89 19.91
N SER A 78 5.18 5.15 18.61
CA SER A 78 3.95 4.79 17.89
C SER A 78 3.72 3.28 17.85
N LEU A 79 4.78 2.49 17.73
CA LEU A 79 4.70 1.03 17.86
C LEU A 79 4.19 0.62 19.25
N MET A 80 4.81 1.12 20.32
CA MET A 80 4.40 0.79 21.69
C MET A 80 2.97 1.26 21.99
N GLU A 81 2.60 2.44 21.49
CA GLU A 81 1.25 2.97 21.56
C GLU A 81 0.24 2.02 20.91
N LEU A 82 0.51 1.57 19.68
CA LEU A 82 -0.34 0.60 18.98
C LEU A 82 -0.49 -0.69 19.78
N LEU A 83 0.62 -1.26 20.28
CA LEU A 83 0.59 -2.51 21.06
C LEU A 83 -0.25 -2.37 22.34
N ILE A 84 -0.10 -1.25 23.06
CA ILE A 84 -0.87 -0.99 24.28
C ILE A 84 -2.34 -0.78 23.94
N MET A 85 -2.69 -0.06 22.86
CA MET A 85 -4.07 0.12 22.42
C MET A 85 -4.73 -1.20 22.02
N ILE A 86 -4.02 -2.07 21.28
CA ILE A 86 -4.50 -3.42 20.91
C ILE A 86 -4.79 -4.22 22.19
N ASN A 87 -3.83 -4.28 23.12
CA ASN A 87 -3.99 -5.03 24.36
C ASN A 87 -5.13 -4.46 25.24
N ALA A 88 -5.28 -3.13 25.31
CA ALA A 88 -6.38 -2.48 26.01
C ALA A 88 -7.74 -2.87 25.40
N CYS A 89 -7.85 -2.93 24.08
CA CYS A 89 -9.09 -3.35 23.42
C CYS A 89 -9.38 -4.84 23.63
N LYS A 90 -8.35 -5.70 23.54
CA LYS A 90 -8.47 -7.14 23.73
C LYS A 90 -8.95 -7.47 25.15
N THR A 91 -8.31 -6.88 26.15
CA THR A 91 -8.66 -7.06 27.58
C THR A 91 -10.02 -6.45 27.93
N ALA A 92 -10.45 -5.40 27.22
CA ALA A 92 -11.79 -4.83 27.32
C ALA A 92 -12.87 -5.63 26.55
N SER A 93 -12.55 -6.85 26.11
CA SER A 93 -13.48 -7.78 25.44
C SER A 93 -13.98 -7.30 24.07
N ALA A 94 -13.14 -6.64 23.28
CA ALA A 94 -13.44 -6.42 21.86
C ALA A 94 -13.66 -7.76 21.13
N ARG A 95 -14.62 -7.82 20.21
CA ARG A 95 -14.93 -9.03 19.42
C ARG A 95 -13.77 -9.41 18.51
N ARG A 96 -13.18 -8.39 17.89
CA ARG A 96 -12.04 -8.49 16.99
C ARG A 96 -11.24 -7.19 17.03
N VAL A 97 -9.91 -7.29 16.99
CA VAL A 97 -9.01 -6.14 16.93
C VAL A 97 -8.18 -6.21 15.65
N THR A 98 -8.37 -5.26 14.77
CA THR A 98 -7.64 -5.12 13.50
C THR A 98 -6.65 -3.96 13.60
N ALA A 99 -5.36 -4.24 13.38
CA ALA A 99 -4.35 -3.20 13.27
C ALA A 99 -4.29 -2.67 11.83
N VAL A 100 -4.58 -1.39 11.65
CA VAL A 100 -4.47 -0.70 10.36
C VAL A 100 -3.16 0.08 10.35
N ILE A 101 -2.16 -0.44 9.64
CA ILE A 101 -0.78 0.04 9.63
C ILE A 101 -0.38 0.44 8.21
N PRO A 102 -0.71 1.66 7.75
CA PRO A 102 -0.45 2.08 6.36
C PRO A 102 1.01 1.96 5.95
N HIS A 103 1.97 2.34 6.80
CA HIS A 103 3.40 2.06 6.60
C HIS A 103 3.90 1.16 7.73
N PHE A 104 4.30 -0.07 7.38
CA PHE A 104 4.64 -1.12 8.34
C PHE A 104 5.97 -0.89 9.07
N PHE A 105 5.98 -1.12 10.38
CA PHE A 105 7.17 -0.92 11.21
C PHE A 105 8.30 -1.87 10.83
N TYR A 106 9.52 -1.34 10.70
CA TYR A 106 10.73 -2.12 10.44
C TYR A 106 10.70 -2.98 9.17
N ALA A 107 9.85 -2.66 8.18
CA ALA A 107 9.65 -3.48 6.98
C ALA A 107 10.93 -3.77 6.17
N ARG A 108 11.93 -2.88 6.19
CA ARG A 108 13.25 -3.08 5.55
C ARG A 108 14.16 -4.12 6.26
N GLN A 109 13.76 -4.62 7.43
CA GLN A 109 14.51 -5.58 8.23
C GLN A 109 13.79 -6.94 8.24
N ASP A 110 13.47 -7.43 7.03
CA ASP A 110 12.69 -8.63 6.74
C ASP A 110 13.55 -9.89 6.54
N LYS A 111 14.87 -9.75 6.40
CA LYS A 111 15.80 -10.87 6.19
C LYS A 111 17.15 -10.64 6.85
N LYS A 112 17.91 -11.73 6.99
CA LYS A 112 19.31 -11.68 7.44
C LYS A 112 20.23 -11.37 6.26
N ASP A 113 20.46 -10.09 5.99
CA ASP A 113 21.41 -9.66 4.94
C ASP A 113 22.88 -9.85 5.33
N LYS A 114 23.16 -10.01 6.63
CA LYS A 114 24.50 -10.28 7.18
C LYS A 114 24.40 -11.27 8.35
N SER A 115 25.51 -11.93 8.66
CA SER A 115 25.59 -12.81 9.84
C SER A 115 25.23 -12.04 11.13
N ARG A 116 24.42 -12.66 11.99
CA ARG A 116 23.94 -12.12 13.29
C ARG A 116 23.06 -10.86 13.21
N ALA A 117 22.43 -10.56 12.08
CA ALA A 117 21.38 -9.54 12.01
C ALA A 117 20.02 -10.10 12.54
N PRO A 118 19.18 -9.27 13.19
CA PRO A 118 17.81 -9.63 13.52
C PRO A 118 16.90 -9.60 12.27
N ILE A 119 15.75 -10.27 12.36
CA ILE A 119 14.64 -10.08 11.43
C ILE A 119 13.57 -9.28 12.20
N SER A 120 13.77 -7.97 12.29
CA SER A 120 12.95 -7.11 13.15
C SER A 120 11.50 -7.06 12.67
N ALA A 121 11.22 -7.12 11.37
CA ALA A 121 9.85 -7.20 10.86
C ALA A 121 9.09 -8.42 11.41
N ARG A 122 9.77 -9.58 11.57
CA ARG A 122 9.19 -10.78 12.20
C ARG A 122 8.97 -10.59 13.70
N LEU A 123 9.88 -9.90 14.38
CA LEU A 123 9.69 -9.54 15.79
C LEU A 123 8.45 -8.66 15.96
N ILE A 124 8.27 -7.64 15.12
CA ILE A 124 7.09 -6.77 15.15
C ILE A 124 5.80 -7.57 14.92
N ALA A 125 5.79 -8.47 13.92
CA ALA A 125 4.65 -9.33 13.67
C ALA A 125 4.26 -10.15 14.92
N ASN A 126 5.25 -10.79 15.55
CA ASN A 126 5.04 -11.55 16.79
C ASN A 126 4.52 -10.66 17.93
N MET A 127 5.02 -9.43 18.07
CA MET A 127 4.57 -8.49 19.12
C MET A 127 3.10 -8.07 18.90
N LEU A 128 2.70 -7.77 17.66
CA LEU A 128 1.31 -7.42 17.32
C LEU A 128 0.35 -8.57 17.63
N GLU A 129 0.70 -9.80 17.23
CA GLU A 129 -0.11 -10.99 17.56
C GLU A 129 -0.18 -11.23 19.06
N THR A 130 0.95 -11.13 19.76
CA THR A 130 1.01 -11.35 21.22
C THR A 130 0.20 -10.29 21.97
N ALA A 131 0.13 -9.05 21.47
CA ALA A 131 -0.72 -8.01 22.04
C ALA A 131 -2.23 -8.29 21.87
N GLY A 132 -2.62 -9.23 20.99
CA GLY A 132 -4.00 -9.64 20.76
C GLY A 132 -4.60 -9.13 19.44
N CYS A 133 -3.76 -8.80 18.45
CA CYS A 133 -4.22 -8.46 17.10
C CYS A 133 -4.78 -9.70 16.39
N ASP A 134 -5.97 -9.59 15.82
CA ASP A 134 -6.67 -10.68 15.13
C ASP A 134 -6.57 -10.56 13.59
N HIS A 135 -6.23 -9.37 13.06
CA HIS A 135 -6.11 -9.09 11.63
C HIS A 135 -5.22 -7.85 11.41
N VAL A 136 -4.38 -7.84 10.37
CA VAL A 136 -3.60 -6.66 9.95
C VAL A 136 -4.04 -6.16 8.58
N ILE A 137 -4.28 -4.86 8.45
CA ILE A 137 -4.44 -4.16 7.16
C ILE A 137 -3.22 -3.25 6.99
N THR A 138 -2.52 -3.36 5.87
CA THR A 138 -1.32 -2.55 5.57
C THR A 138 -1.29 -2.17 4.10
N MET A 139 -0.31 -1.39 3.66
CA MET A 139 -0.18 -0.96 2.26
C MET A 139 1.28 -1.08 1.82
N ASP A 140 1.48 -1.62 0.62
CA ASP A 140 2.77 -1.78 -0.06
C ASP A 140 3.92 -2.23 0.86
N LEU A 141 3.76 -3.38 1.51
CA LEU A 141 4.85 -3.99 2.27
C LEU A 141 6.14 -4.05 1.44
N HIS A 142 7.25 -3.61 2.06
CA HIS A 142 8.59 -3.63 1.43
C HIS A 142 8.92 -4.98 0.79
N ALA A 143 8.56 -6.06 1.48
CA ALA A 143 8.60 -7.41 0.96
C ALA A 143 7.26 -8.11 1.20
N SER A 144 6.66 -8.65 0.13
CA SER A 144 5.40 -9.39 0.17
C SER A 144 5.41 -10.57 1.17
N GLN A 145 6.60 -11.14 1.43
CA GLN A 145 6.85 -12.26 2.34
C GLN A 145 6.56 -11.91 3.80
N ILE A 146 6.52 -10.62 4.16
CA ILE A 146 6.16 -10.18 5.52
C ILE A 146 4.76 -10.66 5.90
N GLN A 147 3.85 -10.87 4.93
CA GLN A 147 2.54 -11.49 5.21
C GLN A 147 2.69 -12.88 5.85
N GLY A 148 3.68 -13.66 5.43
CA GLY A 148 3.99 -14.97 6.03
C GLY A 148 4.68 -14.90 7.40
N PHE A 149 4.95 -13.69 7.92
CA PHE A 149 5.39 -13.52 9.31
C PHE A 149 4.25 -13.61 10.31
N PHE A 150 3.01 -13.44 9.83
CA PHE A 150 1.81 -13.54 10.63
C PHE A 150 1.14 -14.91 10.48
N ASN A 151 0.50 -15.36 11.55
CA ASN A 151 -0.46 -16.45 11.59
C ASN A 151 -1.90 -15.92 11.48
N VAL A 152 -2.12 -14.64 11.78
CA VAL A 152 -3.39 -13.95 11.53
C VAL A 152 -3.47 -13.49 10.07
N PRO A 153 -4.67 -13.28 9.52
CA PRO A 153 -4.82 -12.71 8.18
C PRO A 153 -4.11 -11.36 8.05
N VAL A 154 -3.58 -11.09 6.85
CA VAL A 154 -2.95 -9.81 6.51
C VAL A 154 -3.48 -9.38 5.15
N ASP A 155 -4.19 -8.26 5.12
CA ASP A 155 -4.59 -7.58 3.89
C ASP A 155 -3.51 -6.56 3.52
N ASN A 156 -2.60 -6.94 2.60
CA ASN A 156 -1.63 -6.02 2.02
C ASN A 156 -2.23 -5.31 0.79
N LEU A 157 -2.65 -4.07 0.98
CA LEU A 157 -3.17 -3.21 -0.10
C LEU A 157 -2.03 -2.71 -0.99
N TYR A 158 -2.38 -2.27 -2.20
CA TYR A 158 -1.44 -1.70 -3.16
C TYR A 158 -1.87 -0.28 -3.52
N SER A 159 -0.92 0.66 -3.56
CA SER A 159 -1.18 2.01 -4.08
C SER A 159 -1.10 2.08 -5.60
N GLU A 160 -0.69 0.99 -6.27
CA GLU A 160 -0.56 0.88 -7.72
C GLU A 160 -1.80 1.41 -8.49
N PRO A 161 -3.06 1.04 -8.15
CA PRO A 161 -4.23 1.62 -8.83
C PRO A 161 -4.29 3.16 -8.73
N ALA A 162 -3.95 3.72 -7.57
CA ALA A 162 -3.95 5.16 -7.33
C ALA A 162 -2.79 5.87 -8.05
N ALA A 163 -1.62 5.23 -8.13
CA ALA A 163 -0.50 5.71 -8.94
C ALA A 163 -0.84 5.72 -10.44
N LEU A 164 -1.50 4.67 -10.93
CA LEU A 164 -1.97 4.59 -12.32
C LEU A 164 -2.98 5.68 -12.65
N GLN A 165 -3.91 5.97 -11.73
CA GLN A 165 -4.85 7.08 -11.87
C GLN A 165 -4.11 8.41 -11.98
N TYR A 166 -3.18 8.69 -11.07
CA TYR A 166 -2.37 9.91 -11.10
C TYR A 166 -1.64 10.06 -12.45
N VAL A 167 -0.98 9.00 -12.92
CA VAL A 167 -0.24 9.03 -14.18
C VAL A 167 -1.16 9.31 -15.37
N ARG A 168 -2.35 8.69 -15.42
CA ARG A 168 -3.33 8.91 -16.50
C ARG A 168 -3.94 10.30 -16.50
N GLU A 169 -4.08 10.92 -15.33
CA GLU A 169 -4.69 12.24 -15.19
C GLU A 169 -3.69 13.38 -15.41
N MET A 170 -2.44 13.19 -14.99
CA MET A 170 -1.46 14.27 -14.91
C MET A 170 -0.41 14.24 -16.02
N LEU A 171 -0.23 13.11 -16.71
CA LEU A 171 0.86 12.91 -17.67
C LEU A 171 0.34 12.42 -19.03
N ASP A 172 1.11 12.74 -20.07
CA ASP A 172 0.89 12.27 -21.44
C ASP A 172 1.47 10.85 -21.60
N ILE A 173 0.59 9.84 -21.59
CA ILE A 173 0.93 8.42 -21.56
C ILE A 173 1.87 8.02 -22.70
N ASP A 174 1.69 8.58 -23.90
CA ASP A 174 2.47 8.22 -25.10
C ASP A 174 3.94 8.63 -24.99
N ARG A 175 4.29 9.45 -23.99
CA ARG A 175 5.62 9.99 -23.76
C ARG A 175 6.30 9.44 -22.51
N ILE A 176 5.72 8.44 -21.84
CA ILE A 176 6.21 7.97 -20.52
C ILE A 176 7.14 6.77 -20.65
N VAL A 177 8.12 6.72 -19.76
CA VAL A 177 8.85 5.49 -19.42
C VAL A 177 8.80 5.30 -17.90
N ILE A 178 8.42 4.11 -17.45
CA ILE A 178 8.43 3.77 -16.02
C ILE A 178 9.82 3.26 -15.66
N VAL A 179 10.41 3.81 -14.60
CA VAL A 179 11.81 3.54 -14.22
C VAL A 179 11.87 2.99 -12.81
N SER A 180 12.52 1.84 -12.61
CA SER A 180 12.85 1.38 -11.26
C SER A 180 14.22 1.92 -10.83
N PRO A 181 14.34 2.55 -9.64
CA PRO A 181 15.61 3.11 -9.15
C PRO A 181 16.62 2.03 -8.75
N ASP A 182 16.19 0.80 -8.53
CA ASP A 182 17.07 -0.34 -8.29
C ASP A 182 16.45 -1.68 -8.74
N ALA A 183 17.24 -2.74 -8.68
CA ALA A 183 16.81 -4.10 -9.07
C ALA A 183 15.69 -4.68 -8.20
N GLY A 184 15.54 -4.23 -6.94
CA GLY A 184 14.49 -4.70 -6.04
C GLY A 184 13.11 -4.23 -6.46
N GLY A 185 13.01 -2.98 -6.94
CA GLY A 185 11.75 -2.37 -7.42
C GLY A 185 11.30 -2.83 -8.81
N ALA A 186 12.08 -3.64 -9.53
CA ALA A 186 11.82 -3.97 -10.93
C ALA A 186 10.42 -4.54 -11.17
N LYS A 187 9.97 -5.51 -10.35
CA LYS A 187 8.64 -6.11 -10.49
C LYS A 187 7.50 -5.10 -10.36
N ARG A 188 7.64 -4.13 -9.44
CA ARG A 188 6.64 -3.08 -9.19
C ARG A 188 6.55 -2.14 -10.38
N ALA A 189 7.69 -1.69 -10.88
CA ALA A 189 7.77 -0.79 -12.02
C ALA A 189 7.29 -1.46 -13.32
N THR A 190 7.62 -2.74 -13.55
CA THR A 190 7.11 -3.49 -14.72
C THR A 190 5.59 -3.67 -14.65
N ALA A 191 5.00 -3.96 -13.49
CA ALA A 191 3.55 -4.09 -13.34
C ALA A 191 2.82 -2.80 -13.76
N ILE A 192 3.30 -1.64 -13.32
CA ILE A 192 2.75 -0.34 -13.73
C ILE A 192 2.94 -0.10 -15.23
N ALA A 193 4.12 -0.39 -15.77
CA ALA A 193 4.42 -0.22 -17.19
C ALA A 193 3.48 -1.07 -18.08
N ASP A 194 3.28 -2.33 -17.72
CA ASP A 194 2.40 -3.27 -18.43
C ASP A 194 0.94 -2.79 -18.40
N GLN A 195 0.46 -2.28 -17.25
CA GLN A 195 -0.91 -1.75 -17.13
C GLN A 195 -1.14 -0.43 -17.87
N LEU A 196 -0.08 0.35 -18.11
CA LEU A 196 -0.13 1.57 -18.92
C LEU A 196 0.15 1.30 -20.40
N GLY A 197 0.72 0.14 -20.74
CA GLY A 197 1.17 -0.16 -22.10
C GLY A 197 2.38 0.68 -22.54
N VAL A 198 3.27 1.03 -21.60
CA VAL A 198 4.43 1.90 -21.85
C VAL A 198 5.75 1.18 -21.61
N ASP A 199 6.85 1.81 -22.02
CA ASP A 199 8.19 1.25 -21.84
C ASP A 199 8.63 1.24 -20.37
N PHE A 200 9.49 0.27 -20.04
CA PHE A 200 10.12 0.12 -18.74
C PHE A 200 11.64 0.27 -18.84
N ALA A 201 12.25 0.90 -17.83
CA ALA A 201 13.69 0.98 -17.65
C ALA A 201 14.10 0.70 -16.19
N LEU A 202 15.35 0.31 -15.99
CA LEU A 202 15.86 -0.12 -14.69
C LEU A 202 17.26 0.44 -14.45
N PHE A 203 17.50 0.96 -13.26
CA PHE A 203 18.85 1.24 -12.81
C PHE A 203 19.50 -0.01 -12.18
N HIS A 204 20.65 -0.39 -12.73
CA HIS A 204 21.55 -1.34 -12.11
C HIS A 204 22.67 -0.62 -11.38
N LYS A 205 22.81 -0.89 -10.07
CA LYS A 205 23.86 -0.29 -9.23
C LYS A 205 25.07 -1.21 -9.17
N GLU A 206 26.14 -0.84 -9.84
CA GLU A 206 27.43 -1.50 -9.72
C GLU A 206 28.10 -1.03 -8.41
N ARG A 207 28.24 -1.95 -7.45
CA ARG A 207 29.02 -1.72 -6.24
C ARG A 207 30.50 -1.97 -6.54
N LYS A 208 31.27 -0.91 -6.79
CA LYS A 208 32.74 -0.99 -6.68
C LYS A 208 33.17 -0.89 -5.21
N LYS A 209 34.40 -1.32 -4.92
CA LYS A 209 34.99 -1.50 -3.57
C LYS A 209 34.80 -0.27 -2.67
N ALA A 210 34.98 -0.48 -1.36
CA ALA A 210 34.97 0.59 -0.36
C ALA A 210 35.86 1.76 -0.82
N ASN A 211 35.25 2.96 -0.91
CA ASN A 211 35.81 4.26 -1.32
C ASN A 211 35.59 4.73 -2.77
N GLU A 212 34.87 4.00 -3.64
CA GLU A 212 34.43 4.55 -4.94
C GLU A 212 32.93 4.87 -4.97
N VAL A 213 32.58 5.97 -5.67
CA VAL A 213 31.19 6.34 -5.94
C VAL A 213 30.54 5.23 -6.77
N SER A 214 29.49 4.60 -6.24
CA SER A 214 28.75 3.56 -6.94
C SER A 214 28.25 4.06 -8.30
N ARG A 215 28.54 3.33 -9.37
CA ARG A 215 28.05 3.66 -10.72
C ARG A 215 26.62 3.14 -10.89
N MET A 216 25.75 3.98 -11.44
CA MET A 216 24.38 3.63 -11.78
C MET A 216 24.29 3.55 -13.30
N VAL A 217 23.88 2.39 -13.83
CA VAL A 217 23.73 2.16 -15.26
C VAL A 217 22.25 2.00 -15.56
N LEU A 218 21.72 2.79 -16.50
CA LEU A 218 20.35 2.68 -16.97
C LEU A 218 20.28 1.55 -18.01
N VAL A 219 19.36 0.62 -17.80
CA VAL A 219 18.96 -0.42 -18.78
C VAL A 219 17.57 -0.04 -19.29
N GLY A 220 17.47 0.24 -20.59
CA GLY A 220 16.27 0.83 -21.22
C GLY A 220 16.56 2.22 -21.78
N ASP A 221 15.59 2.84 -22.46
CA ASP A 221 15.72 4.17 -23.08
C ASP A 221 14.71 5.16 -22.48
N ALA A 222 15.22 6.31 -22.05
CA ALA A 222 14.46 7.42 -21.49
C ALA A 222 14.58 8.72 -22.30
N ARG A 223 15.28 8.69 -23.45
CA ARG A 223 15.56 9.90 -24.24
C ARG A 223 14.28 10.52 -24.81
N GLY A 224 14.09 11.81 -24.57
CA GLY A 224 12.92 12.57 -25.03
C GLY A 224 11.60 12.22 -24.34
N LYS A 225 11.63 11.32 -23.34
CA LYS A 225 10.47 10.83 -22.60
C LYS A 225 10.36 11.48 -21.21
N ILE A 226 9.17 11.38 -20.63
CA ILE A 226 8.88 11.64 -19.23
C ILE A 226 9.24 10.39 -18.45
N ALA A 227 10.32 10.44 -17.67
CA ALA A 227 10.75 9.32 -16.86
C ALA A 227 10.07 9.36 -15.48
N VAL A 228 9.31 8.32 -15.13
CA VAL A 228 8.62 8.20 -13.85
C VAL A 228 9.31 7.14 -13.01
N LEU A 229 10.08 7.57 -12.02
CA LEU A 229 10.69 6.69 -11.02
C LEU A 229 9.61 6.11 -10.12
N VAL A 230 9.58 4.80 -9.92
CA VAL A 230 8.62 4.14 -9.02
C VAL A 230 9.35 3.38 -7.93
N ASP A 231 9.04 3.66 -6.67
CA ASP A 231 9.58 2.95 -5.51
C ASP A 231 8.52 2.74 -4.41
N ASP A 232 8.73 1.85 -3.44
CA ASP A 232 7.78 1.67 -2.32
C ASP A 232 7.96 2.78 -1.31
N MET A 233 9.19 3.24 -1.08
CA MET A 233 9.45 4.21 -0.02
C MET A 233 10.67 5.08 -0.28
N ALA A 234 10.55 6.36 0.05
CA ALA A 234 11.65 7.31 -0.02
C ALA A 234 12.01 7.81 1.39
N ASP A 235 13.24 7.54 1.82
CA ASP A 235 13.76 7.96 3.13
C ASP A 235 14.64 9.20 3.00
N THR A 236 15.97 9.06 2.90
CA THR A 236 16.86 10.21 2.72
C THR A 236 16.92 10.74 1.28
N CYS A 237 16.20 10.12 0.34
CA CYS A 237 16.12 10.46 -1.09
C CYS A 237 17.44 10.46 -1.89
N GLY A 238 18.54 9.95 -1.35
CA GLY A 238 19.83 9.93 -2.07
C GLY A 238 19.82 9.09 -3.35
N THR A 239 19.12 7.95 -3.35
CA THR A 239 18.96 7.11 -4.55
C THR A 239 18.11 7.80 -5.61
N LEU A 240 17.00 8.42 -5.22
CA LEU A 240 16.10 9.13 -6.14
C LEU A 240 16.78 10.35 -6.77
N ASP A 241 17.52 11.13 -5.98
CA ASP A 241 18.28 12.28 -6.48
C ASP A 241 19.31 11.86 -7.54
N LEU A 242 20.11 10.84 -7.23
CA LEU A 242 21.08 10.28 -8.19
C LEU A 242 20.39 9.72 -9.44
N ALA A 243 19.31 8.96 -9.28
CA ALA A 243 18.56 8.40 -10.41
C ALA A 243 18.00 9.52 -11.30
N ALA A 244 17.44 10.57 -10.71
CA ALA A 244 16.91 11.72 -11.44
C ALA A 244 17.99 12.47 -12.22
N GLN A 245 19.15 12.70 -11.61
CA GLN A 245 20.31 13.29 -12.29
C GLN A 245 20.73 12.42 -13.49
N ARG A 246 20.86 11.11 -13.31
CA ARG A 246 21.24 10.19 -14.39
C ARG A 246 20.21 10.13 -15.51
N LEU A 247 18.92 10.18 -15.20
CA LEU A 247 17.87 10.26 -16.22
C LEU A 247 17.98 11.53 -17.06
N LYS A 248 18.25 12.68 -16.44
CA LYS A 248 18.51 13.92 -17.18
C LYS A 248 19.74 13.82 -18.08
N GLU A 249 20.84 13.24 -17.59
CA GLU A 249 22.05 12.99 -18.39
C GLU A 249 21.79 12.04 -19.57
N CYS A 250 20.86 11.09 -19.42
CA CYS A 250 20.44 10.18 -20.50
C CYS A 250 19.47 10.84 -21.51
N GLY A 251 19.06 12.10 -21.27
CA GLY A 251 18.20 12.86 -22.16
C GLY A 251 16.71 12.79 -21.86
N ALA A 252 16.30 12.40 -20.64
CA ALA A 252 14.91 12.49 -20.23
C ALA A 252 14.42 13.96 -20.22
N ASP A 253 13.22 14.20 -20.75
CA ASP A 253 12.62 15.53 -20.86
C ASP A 253 12.23 16.03 -19.46
N ARG A 254 11.44 15.21 -18.76
CA ARG A 254 10.96 15.43 -17.39
C ARG A 254 11.26 14.21 -16.54
N VAL A 255 11.48 14.42 -15.25
CA VAL A 255 11.69 13.32 -14.30
C VAL A 255 10.78 13.51 -13.09
N LEU A 256 9.91 12.54 -12.86
CA LEU A 256 9.03 12.47 -11.71
C LEU A 256 9.35 11.23 -10.89
N ALA A 257 8.92 11.20 -9.63
CA ALA A 257 8.98 10.01 -8.81
C ALA A 257 7.64 9.80 -8.12
N ILE A 258 7.16 8.56 -8.11
CA ILE A 258 5.99 8.12 -7.35
C ILE A 258 6.48 7.10 -6.33
N VAL A 259 6.25 7.39 -5.06
CA VAL A 259 6.56 6.46 -3.97
C VAL A 259 5.38 6.29 -3.04
N THR A 260 5.11 5.08 -2.58
CA THR A 260 4.02 4.87 -1.64
C THR A 260 4.30 5.61 -0.33
N HIS A 261 5.42 5.32 0.31
CA HIS A 261 5.74 5.80 1.64
C HIS A 261 6.83 6.89 1.59
N GLY A 262 6.41 8.15 1.65
CA GLY A 262 7.32 9.29 1.84
C GLY A 262 7.79 9.42 3.29
N ILE A 263 8.84 8.69 3.69
CA ILE A 263 9.47 8.82 5.03
C ILE A 263 10.19 10.16 5.15
N LEU A 264 10.90 10.57 4.09
CA LEU A 264 11.50 11.91 3.90
C LEU A 264 12.31 12.42 5.10
N SER A 265 13.10 11.55 5.74
CA SER A 265 13.99 11.96 6.82
C SER A 265 15.14 12.84 6.31
N ALA A 266 15.69 13.69 7.17
CA ALA A 266 16.77 14.60 6.79
C ALA A 266 17.96 13.81 6.18
N PRO A 267 18.55 14.27 5.05
CA PRO A 267 18.36 15.56 4.37
C PRO A 267 17.40 15.51 3.15
N ALA A 268 16.36 14.67 3.15
CA ALA A 268 15.50 14.42 1.98
C ALA A 268 14.94 15.68 1.31
N LEU A 269 14.31 16.56 2.06
CA LEU A 269 13.65 17.76 1.50
C LEU A 269 14.65 18.69 0.81
N GLU A 270 15.85 18.82 1.36
CA GLU A 270 16.92 19.61 0.75
C GLU A 270 17.37 18.99 -0.58
N ARG A 271 17.57 17.66 -0.60
CA ARG A 271 17.93 16.92 -1.81
C ARG A 271 16.87 17.06 -2.88
N ILE A 272 15.61 16.80 -2.56
CA ILE A 272 14.49 16.91 -3.53
C ILE A 272 14.43 18.32 -4.12
N SER A 273 14.52 19.34 -3.27
CA SER A 273 14.46 20.74 -3.70
C SER A 273 15.59 21.10 -4.68
N LYS A 274 16.81 20.62 -4.44
CA LYS A 274 17.99 20.87 -5.28
C LYS A 274 18.13 19.90 -6.46
N SER A 275 17.43 18.77 -6.43
CA SER A 275 17.53 17.70 -7.42
C SER A 275 16.93 18.09 -8.78
N SER A 276 17.24 17.27 -9.78
CA SER A 276 16.61 17.30 -11.11
C SER A 276 15.18 16.75 -11.15
N LEU A 277 14.64 16.32 -10.01
CA LEU A 277 13.26 15.85 -9.92
C LEU A 277 12.30 17.04 -10.08
N GLU A 278 11.30 16.90 -10.94
CA GLU A 278 10.25 17.89 -11.12
C GLU A 278 9.23 17.79 -9.99
N THR A 279 8.67 16.60 -9.80
CA THR A 279 7.65 16.29 -8.78
C THR A 279 7.98 14.98 -8.08
N LEU A 280 7.84 14.97 -6.76
CA LEU A 280 7.79 13.77 -5.93
C LEU A 280 6.36 13.56 -5.46
N VAL A 281 5.71 12.53 -5.99
CA VAL A 281 4.37 12.10 -5.61
C VAL A 281 4.50 11.07 -4.50
N VAL A 282 3.84 11.31 -3.38
CA VAL A 282 3.78 10.41 -2.23
C VAL A 282 2.32 10.08 -1.90
N THR A 283 2.06 8.99 -1.19
CA THR A 283 0.73 8.81 -0.57
C THR A 283 0.68 9.43 0.83
N ASN A 284 -0.52 9.66 1.35
CA ASN A 284 -0.73 10.04 2.75
C ASN A 284 -0.66 8.86 3.74
N THR A 285 0.00 7.75 3.41
CA THR A 285 0.29 6.65 4.37
C THR A 285 1.14 7.10 5.56
N LEU A 286 1.91 8.17 5.38
CA LEU A 286 2.56 8.95 6.44
C LEU A 286 2.07 10.41 6.36
N PRO A 287 2.08 11.18 7.46
CA PRO A 287 1.74 12.60 7.40
C PRO A 287 2.69 13.40 6.50
N GLN A 288 2.16 14.15 5.52
CA GLN A 288 2.98 14.95 4.58
C GLN A 288 2.77 16.45 4.67
N THR A 289 1.81 16.93 5.46
CA THR A 289 1.45 18.36 5.56
C THR A 289 2.65 19.28 5.81
N ALA A 290 3.54 18.90 6.73
CA ALA A 290 4.76 19.66 7.01
C ALA A 290 5.79 19.59 5.87
N ASN A 291 5.89 18.45 5.18
CA ASN A 291 6.82 18.26 4.07
C ASN A 291 6.39 19.08 2.84
N LYS A 292 5.11 19.03 2.47
CA LYS A 292 4.51 19.82 1.37
C LYS A 292 4.68 21.32 1.59
N THR A 293 4.54 21.77 2.83
CA THR A 293 4.76 23.19 3.19
C THR A 293 6.21 23.62 2.96
N LYS A 294 7.18 22.74 3.22
CA LYS A 294 8.61 23.02 3.09
C LYS A 294 9.15 22.79 1.68
N CYS A 295 8.53 21.93 0.88
CA CYS A 295 8.97 21.59 -0.46
C CYS A 295 7.79 21.54 -1.44
N ARG A 296 7.77 22.51 -2.37
CA ARG A 296 6.69 22.65 -3.37
C ARG A 296 6.66 21.54 -4.43
N LYS A 297 7.73 20.76 -4.56
CA LYS A 297 7.80 19.62 -5.49
C LYS A 297 7.04 18.39 -4.98
N ILE A 298 6.53 18.41 -3.74
CA ILE A 298 5.85 17.26 -3.15
C ILE A 298 4.36 17.36 -3.42
N GLU A 299 3.84 16.35 -4.11
CA GLU A 299 2.41 16.12 -4.31
C GLU A 299 1.96 14.89 -3.52
N GLU A 300 0.68 14.84 -3.19
CA GLU A 300 0.13 13.82 -2.31
C GLU A 300 -1.11 13.18 -2.92
N ILE A 301 -1.12 11.84 -2.92
CA ILE A 301 -2.29 11.00 -3.24
C ILE A 301 -2.97 10.61 -1.92
N ASP A 302 -4.26 10.91 -1.80
CA ASP A 302 -5.07 10.46 -0.68
C ASP A 302 -5.50 9.00 -0.87
N ILE A 303 -5.06 8.11 0.02
CA ILE A 303 -5.41 6.68 0.02
C ILE A 303 -6.47 6.30 1.07
N SER A 304 -7.07 7.29 1.75
CA SER A 304 -8.08 7.02 2.79
C SER A 304 -9.32 6.29 2.27
N HIS A 305 -9.64 6.43 0.98
CA HIS A 305 -10.76 5.74 0.34
C HIS A 305 -10.50 4.24 0.19
N LEU A 306 -9.27 3.83 -0.16
CA LEU A 306 -8.86 2.42 -0.20
C LEU A 306 -8.92 1.80 1.20
N LEU A 307 -8.38 2.49 2.21
CA LEU A 307 -8.39 2.01 3.59
C LEU A 307 -9.80 1.92 4.17
N ALA A 308 -10.64 2.94 3.95
CA ALA A 308 -12.04 2.93 4.39
C ALA A 308 -12.83 1.79 3.75
N GLU A 309 -12.73 1.61 2.44
CA GLU A 309 -13.44 0.52 1.76
C GLU A 309 -12.90 -0.86 2.19
N THR A 310 -11.60 -0.99 2.48
CA THR A 310 -11.03 -2.22 3.03
C THR A 310 -11.60 -2.54 4.40
N ILE A 311 -11.66 -1.55 5.31
CA ILE A 311 -12.27 -1.70 6.64
C ILE A 311 -13.73 -2.13 6.51
N ARG A 312 -14.50 -1.48 5.63
CA ARG A 312 -15.91 -1.81 5.38
C ARG A 312 -16.05 -3.26 4.89
N ARG A 313 -15.27 -3.67 3.90
CA ARG A 313 -15.31 -5.04 3.35
C ARG A 313 -14.89 -6.10 4.37
N SER A 314 -13.82 -5.83 5.12
CA SER A 314 -13.32 -6.71 6.20
C SER A 314 -14.35 -6.89 7.32
N HIS A 315 -15.10 -5.84 7.64
CA HIS A 315 -16.20 -5.90 8.59
C HIS A 315 -17.35 -6.80 8.10
N TYR A 316 -17.76 -6.64 6.84
CA TYR A 316 -18.89 -7.37 6.27
C TYR A 316 -18.54 -8.74 5.69
N GLY A 317 -17.26 -9.13 5.68
CA GLY A 317 -16.80 -10.37 5.06
C GLY A 317 -16.87 -10.35 3.52
N GLU A 318 -16.82 -9.16 2.92
CA GLU A 318 -16.77 -8.98 1.47
C GLU A 318 -15.34 -9.11 0.95
N SER A 319 -15.19 -9.42 -0.34
CA SER A 319 -13.86 -9.59 -0.94
C SER A 319 -13.08 -8.28 -1.01
N VAL A 320 -11.93 -8.23 -0.33
CA VAL A 320 -10.96 -7.11 -0.38
C VAL A 320 -10.15 -7.12 -1.68
N SER A 321 -9.96 -8.29 -2.31
CA SER A 321 -9.07 -8.45 -3.48
C SER A 321 -9.44 -7.60 -4.69
N VAL A 322 -10.70 -7.15 -4.79
CA VAL A 322 -11.15 -6.23 -5.84
C VAL A 322 -10.35 -4.92 -5.81
N LEU A 323 -9.96 -4.46 -4.61
CA LEU A 323 -9.22 -3.21 -4.41
C LEU A 323 -7.75 -3.30 -4.84
N PHE A 324 -7.23 -4.50 -5.11
CA PHE A 324 -5.83 -4.65 -5.56
C PHE A 324 -5.62 -4.22 -7.01
N SER A 325 -6.70 -4.12 -7.80
CA SER A 325 -6.64 -3.77 -9.23
C SER A 325 -7.48 -2.54 -9.59
N GLN A 326 -8.32 -2.05 -8.67
CA GLN A 326 -9.29 -1.02 -8.95
C GLN A 326 -9.44 -0.05 -7.79
N ILE A 327 -9.62 1.22 -8.13
CA ILE A 327 -10.03 2.24 -7.18
C ILE A 327 -11.53 2.09 -6.93
N PRO A 328 -11.99 2.04 -5.67
CA PRO A 328 -13.36 1.68 -5.35
C PRO A 328 -14.38 2.72 -5.83
N TYR A 329 -14.02 4.00 -5.78
CA TYR A 329 -14.81 5.12 -6.26
C TYR A 329 -13.90 6.33 -6.42
N ASP A 330 -14.20 7.20 -7.39
CA ASP A 330 -13.43 8.43 -7.58
C ASP A 330 -13.66 9.39 -6.40
N THR A 331 -12.58 10.08 -6.00
CA THR A 331 -12.61 11.01 -4.87
C THR A 331 -11.81 12.23 -5.22
N ILE A 332 -12.17 13.38 -4.64
CA ILE A 332 -11.35 14.58 -4.75
C ILE A 332 -9.94 14.26 -4.26
N GLN A 333 -8.96 14.46 -5.14
CA GLN A 333 -7.56 14.21 -4.85
C GLN A 333 -6.80 15.52 -4.58
N PRO A 334 -5.89 15.57 -3.58
CA PRO A 334 -5.16 16.80 -3.25
C PRO A 334 -4.32 17.37 -4.41
N TYR A 335 -3.84 16.50 -5.31
CA TYR A 335 -3.02 16.90 -6.47
C TYR A 335 -3.84 17.53 -7.61
N ARG A 336 -5.18 17.45 -7.60
CA ARG A 336 -6.02 17.98 -8.70
C ARG A 336 -6.24 19.50 -8.65
N HIS A 337 -5.59 20.23 -7.75
CA HIS A 337 -5.55 21.71 -7.66
C HIS A 337 -6.88 22.46 -7.94
N GLY A 338 -8.03 21.89 -7.54
CA GLY A 338 -9.35 22.52 -7.71
C GLY A 338 -10.01 22.33 -9.09
N ALA A 339 -9.48 21.43 -9.93
CA ALA A 339 -10.13 21.02 -11.18
C ALA A 339 -11.42 20.19 -10.95
N ASP A 340 -11.64 19.71 -9.72
CA ASP A 340 -12.79 18.90 -9.34
C ASP A 340 -13.79 19.70 -8.50
N THR A 341 -14.80 20.26 -9.15
CA THR A 341 -16.14 20.19 -8.55
C THR A 341 -16.75 18.89 -9.06
N PRO A 342 -17.19 17.95 -8.19
CA PRO A 342 -17.97 16.84 -8.67
C PRO A 342 -19.23 17.44 -9.30
N SER A 343 -19.35 17.42 -10.63
CA SER A 343 -20.65 17.65 -11.25
C SER A 343 -21.56 16.59 -10.62
N ALA A 344 -22.60 17.03 -9.93
CA ALA A 344 -23.64 16.15 -9.43
C ALA A 344 -24.11 15.28 -10.60
N SER A 345 -23.63 14.04 -10.66
CA SER A 345 -24.17 13.07 -11.59
C SER A 345 -25.62 12.88 -11.15
N PRO A 346 -26.61 13.14 -12.00
CA PRO A 346 -27.99 12.85 -11.62
C PRO A 346 -28.10 11.35 -11.38
N PRO A 347 -28.96 10.91 -10.44
CA PRO A 347 -29.15 9.49 -10.18
C PRO A 347 -29.49 8.81 -11.50
N ARG A 348 -28.77 7.74 -11.85
CA ARG A 348 -29.10 6.90 -13.00
C ARG A 348 -30.59 6.57 -12.91
N SER A 349 -31.37 7.10 -13.85
CA SER A 349 -32.78 6.79 -14.00
C SER A 349 -32.93 5.28 -14.16
N THR A 350 -33.71 4.67 -13.29
CA THR A 350 -34.23 3.31 -13.44
C THR A 350 -35.11 3.27 -14.70
N THR A 351 -34.52 2.90 -15.83
CA THR A 351 -35.30 2.47 -16.99
C THR A 351 -35.77 1.04 -16.73
N SER A 352 -37.02 0.94 -16.28
CA SER A 352 -37.81 -0.27 -16.32
C SER A 352 -37.85 -0.79 -17.76
N SER A 353 -37.40 -2.02 -17.96
CA SER A 353 -37.70 -2.75 -19.20
C SER A 353 -39.20 -3.09 -19.21
N PRO A 354 -39.95 -2.81 -20.28
CA PRO A 354 -41.31 -3.29 -20.38
C PRO A 354 -41.25 -4.77 -20.79
N VAL A 355 -41.79 -5.61 -19.90
CA VAL A 355 -42.16 -6.99 -20.20
C VAL A 355 -43.27 -6.95 -21.24
N ALA A 356 -42.98 -7.38 -22.47
CA ALA A 356 -44.00 -7.71 -23.46
C ALA A 356 -44.19 -9.23 -23.49
N ALA A 357 -45.29 -9.67 -22.90
CA ALA A 357 -45.86 -10.99 -23.08
C ALA A 357 -46.70 -11.03 -24.36
N GLY A 358 -46.62 -12.09 -25.16
CA GLY A 358 -47.63 -12.37 -26.19
C GLY A 358 -47.23 -13.29 -27.34
N LEU A 359 -47.65 -14.56 -27.23
CA LEU A 359 -47.95 -15.57 -28.27
C LEU A 359 -46.79 -16.18 -29.08
N ALA A 360 -46.82 -17.44 -29.52
CA ALA A 360 -47.52 -18.67 -29.18
C ALA A 360 -46.92 -19.77 -30.09
N ALA A 361 -46.81 -20.99 -29.56
CA ALA A 361 -46.85 -22.30 -30.23
C ALA A 361 -46.06 -22.57 -31.53
N ALA A 362 -45.08 -23.47 -31.44
CA ALA A 362 -44.96 -24.58 -32.40
C ALA A 362 -44.22 -25.78 -31.78
N THR A 363 -44.80 -26.93 -32.05
CA THR A 363 -44.56 -28.30 -31.57
C THR A 363 -43.21 -28.92 -31.98
N ALA A 364 -42.72 -29.83 -31.14
CA ALA A 364 -41.63 -30.78 -31.43
C ALA A 364 -41.97 -31.73 -32.60
N PRO A 365 -41.00 -32.51 -33.14
CA PRO A 365 -40.72 -33.79 -32.49
C PRO A 365 -39.25 -34.24 -32.47
N VAL A 366 -39.05 -35.20 -31.58
CA VAL A 366 -37.89 -36.05 -31.29
C VAL A 366 -37.59 -37.00 -32.47
N MET A 367 -36.31 -37.24 -32.77
CA MET A 367 -35.84 -38.51 -33.33
C MET A 367 -34.47 -38.92 -32.77
N SER A 368 -34.31 -40.23 -32.72
CA SER A 368 -33.43 -41.10 -31.93
C SER A 368 -32.05 -41.40 -32.54
N ALA A 369 -31.13 -41.75 -31.63
CA ALA A 369 -30.15 -42.85 -31.65
C ALA A 369 -29.23 -43.08 -32.87
N ASP A 370 -27.92 -43.12 -32.62
CA ASP A 370 -27.06 -44.33 -32.65
C ASP A 370 -25.60 -43.93 -32.31
N LYS A 371 -25.00 -44.46 -31.25
CA LYS A 371 -24.08 -45.62 -31.21
C LYS A 371 -22.98 -45.58 -32.29
N GLU A 372 -21.74 -45.32 -31.87
CA GLU A 372 -20.62 -46.24 -32.13
C GLU A 372 -19.40 -45.94 -31.23
N ALA A 373 -18.68 -47.02 -30.94
CA ALA A 373 -17.58 -47.13 -30.00
C ALA A 373 -16.26 -47.34 -30.73
N THR A 374 -15.14 -46.84 -30.19
CA THR A 374 -13.76 -47.38 -30.37
C THR A 374 -12.83 -46.64 -29.41
N GLN A 375 -12.47 -47.24 -28.27
CA GLN A 375 -11.26 -48.04 -28.00
C GLN A 375 -9.92 -47.26 -27.88
N HIS A 376 -9.36 -47.37 -26.67
CA HIS A 376 -7.96 -47.52 -26.27
C HIS A 376 -6.89 -46.48 -26.70
N ALA A 377 -6.30 -45.80 -25.70
CA ALA A 377 -4.96 -46.16 -25.23
C ALA A 377 -4.62 -45.47 -23.91
N VAL A 378 -4.23 -46.30 -22.93
CA VAL A 378 -3.64 -45.96 -21.64
C VAL A 378 -2.15 -45.72 -21.85
N ILE A 379 -1.57 -44.65 -21.30
CA ILE A 379 -0.13 -44.59 -20.99
C ILE A 379 0.03 -43.99 -19.59
N ALA A 380 0.50 -44.84 -18.67
CA ALA A 380 0.93 -44.53 -17.31
C ALA A 380 2.49 -44.42 -17.29
N PRO A 381 3.10 -43.96 -16.18
CA PRO A 381 4.36 -43.22 -16.17
C PRO A 381 5.61 -44.10 -16.06
N SER A 382 6.78 -43.56 -16.44
CA SER A 382 8.09 -44.23 -16.31
C SER A 382 8.97 -43.57 -15.21
N PRO A 383 9.83 -44.34 -14.49
CA PRO A 383 10.39 -43.96 -13.19
C PRO A 383 11.91 -43.69 -13.16
N LEU A 384 12.35 -43.10 -12.03
CA LEU A 384 13.63 -43.24 -11.30
C LEU A 384 14.98 -42.95 -11.99
N ARG A 385 15.73 -42.01 -11.40
CA ARG A 385 17.18 -42.19 -11.11
C ARG A 385 17.55 -41.57 -9.76
N ARG A 386 17.89 -42.45 -8.81
CA ARG A 386 18.73 -42.19 -7.62
C ARG A 386 20.12 -42.69 -7.97
N GLU A 387 21.14 -41.86 -7.75
CA GLU A 387 22.49 -42.34 -7.44
C GLU A 387 23.02 -41.54 -6.25
N THR A 388 23.27 -42.26 -5.17
CA THR A 388 24.16 -41.91 -4.07
C THR A 388 25.59 -42.24 -4.47
N LEU A 389 26.59 -41.43 -4.06
CA LEU A 389 27.85 -41.92 -3.49
C LEU A 389 28.62 -40.77 -2.82
N ARG A 390 29.08 -41.04 -1.61
CA ARG A 390 29.97 -40.24 -0.75
C ARG A 390 31.41 -40.31 -1.28
N HIS A 391 32.22 -39.29 -1.03
CA HIS A 391 33.57 -39.43 -0.44
C HIS A 391 34.17 -38.05 -0.10
N GLU A 392 34.75 -37.99 1.11
CA GLU A 392 35.68 -37.00 1.70
C GLU A 392 35.16 -35.64 2.19
#